data_AF-A0A534W1C3-F1
#
_entry.id   AF-A0A534W1C3-F1
#
_cell.length_a   1.000
_cell.length_b   1.000
_cell.length_c   1.000
_cell.angle_alpha   90.00
_cell.angle_beta   90.00
_cell.angle_gamma   90.00
#
_symmetry.space_group_name_H-M   'P 1'
#
loop_
_entity.id
_entity.type
_entity.pdbx_description
1 polymer ?
#
loop_
_entity_poly.entity_id
_entity_poly.type
_entity_poly.pdbx_seq_one_letter_code
_entity_poly.pdbx_strand_id
1 'polypeptide(L)' 'MLDRSLGGIRCLTVRRIAHHGGYLPGKLGGTIRYTTENLGRTLVRVDFDSGESLMVLPDDVILDADPEHNVGDGA' A
#
# COMPACT_ATOMS: atom_id res chain seq x y z
N MET A 1 3.79 13.50 -10.14
CA MET A 1 3.89 14.06 -8.75
C MET A 1 3.74 12.90 -7.77
N LEU A 2 4.44 12.93 -6.64
CA LEU A 2 4.28 11.92 -5.58
C LEU A 2 3.30 12.46 -4.55
N ASP A 3 2.18 11.76 -4.34
CA ASP A 3 1.23 12.06 -3.28
C ASP A 3 1.52 11.17 -2.06
N ARG A 4 1.65 11.79 -0.89
CA ARG A 4 1.98 11.09 0.36
C ARG A 4 0.80 11.07 1.34
N SER A 5 -0.40 11.43 0.90
CA SER A 5 -1.60 11.48 1.75
C SER A 5 -1.94 10.11 2.37
N LEU A 6 -1.60 9.02 1.67
CA LEU A 6 -1.74 7.65 2.19
C LEU A 6 -0.44 7.06 2.76
N GLY A 7 0.63 7.84 2.86
CA GLY A 7 1.92 7.37 3.35
C GLY A 7 1.83 6.93 4.82
N GLY A 8 2.38 5.76 5.13
CA GLY A 8 2.34 5.17 6.47
C GLY A 8 1.12 4.29 6.75
N ILE A 9 0.09 4.32 5.89
CA ILE A 9 -1.12 3.51 6.04
C ILE A 9 -0.79 2.03 5.73
N ARG A 10 -1.31 1.13 6.56
CA ARG A 10 -1.21 -0.32 6.36
C ARG A 10 -2.16 -0.77 5.25
N CYS A 11 -1.75 -1.79 4.53
CA CYS A 11 -2.56 -2.38 3.48
C CYS A 11 -2.33 -3.88 3.38
N LEU A 12 -3.27 -4.57 2.74
CA LEU A 12 -3.21 -5.99 2.46
C LEU A 12 -3.41 -6.23 0.97
N THR A 13 -2.62 -7.12 0.38
CA THR A 13 -2.89 -7.61 -0.98
C THR A 13 -4.25 -8.31 -1.04
N VAL A 14 -5.06 -8.02 -2.06
CA VAL A 14 -6.36 -8.70 -2.25
C VAL A 14 -6.23 -10.00 -3.04
N ARG A 15 -5.22 -10.07 -3.90
CA ARG A 15 -4.94 -11.19 -4.80
C ARG A 15 -3.45 -11.41 -4.92
N ARG A 16 -3.09 -12.52 -5.56
CA ARG A 16 -1.70 -12.83 -5.87
C ARG A 16 -1.16 -11.82 -6.89
N ILE A 17 -0.03 -11.19 -6.58
CA ILE A 17 0.61 -10.17 -7.44
C ILE A 17 1.89 -10.76 -8.04
N ALA A 18 2.02 -10.74 -9.36
CA ALA A 18 3.24 -11.15 -10.03
C ALA A 18 4.31 -10.06 -9.94
N HIS A 19 5.56 -10.44 -9.66
CA HIS A 19 6.71 -9.54 -9.67
C HIS A 19 7.96 -10.30 -10.15
N HIS A 20 9.08 -9.60 -10.31
CA HIS A 20 10.32 -10.16 -10.85
C HIS A 20 10.86 -11.37 -10.06
N GLY A 21 10.56 -11.46 -8.76
CA GLY A 21 10.97 -12.57 -7.88
C GLY A 21 9.96 -13.72 -7.79
N GLY A 22 8.85 -13.66 -8.53
CA GLY A 22 7.78 -14.64 -8.47
C GLY A 22 6.45 -13.98 -8.14
N TYR A 23 5.87 -14.33 -6.99
CA TYR A 23 4.53 -13.89 -6.64
C TYR A 23 4.40 -13.56 -5.15
N LEU A 24 3.78 -12.42 -4.86
CA LEU A 24 3.28 -12.13 -3.53
C LEU A 24 1.95 -12.86 -3.30
N PRO A 25 1.76 -13.57 -2.17
CA PRO A 25 0.49 -14.20 -1.85
C PRO A 25 -0.59 -13.16 -1.54
N GLY A 26 -1.86 -13.53 -1.68
CA GLY A 26 -2.96 -12.70 -1.19
C GLY A 26 -2.97 -12.60 0.34
N LYS A 27 -3.56 -11.54 0.87
CA LYS A 27 -3.58 -11.18 2.30
C LYS A 27 -2.19 -10.92 2.91
N LEU A 28 -1.17 -10.73 2.09
CA LEU A 28 0.13 -10.24 2.53
C LEU A 28 0.05 -8.76 2.91
N GLY A 29 0.59 -8.41 4.09
CA GLY A 29 0.65 -7.04 4.60
C GLY A 29 1.79 -6.20 4.05
N GLY A 30 1.58 -4.90 4.05
CA GLY A 30 2.56 -3.90 3.68
C GLY A 30 2.18 -2.49 4.11
N THR A 31 3.08 -1.55 3.89
CA THR A 31 2.92 -0.15 4.26
C THR A 31 3.04 0.73 3.01
N ILE A 32 2.03 1.56 2.77
CA ILE A 32 2.04 2.51 1.65
C ILE A 32 3.09 3.58 1.90
N ARG A 33 3.88 3.92 0.88
CA ARG A 33 4.87 5.00 0.92
C ARG A 33 4.40 6.27 0.24
N TYR A 34 3.76 6.12 -0.92
CA TYR A 34 3.18 7.20 -1.70
C TYR A 34 2.28 6.62 -2.79
N THR A 35 1.45 7.47 -3.37
CA THR A 35 0.78 7.23 -4.65
C THR A 35 1.41 8.11 -5.72
N THR A 36 1.33 7.70 -6.97
CA THR A 36 1.77 8.53 -8.10
C THR A 36 0.96 8.23 -9.35
N GLU A 37 0.77 9.25 -10.18
CA GLU A 37 0.22 9.07 -11.52
C GLU A 37 1.33 8.69 -12.50
N ASN A 38 1.11 7.62 -13.25
CA ASN A 38 1.96 7.18 -14.34
C ASN A 38 1.08 6.87 -15.57
N LEU A 39 1.24 7.66 -16.64
CA LEU A 39 0.54 7.48 -17.91
C LEU A 39 -1.00 7.39 -17.76
N GLY A 40 -1.58 8.27 -16.92
CA GLY A 40 -3.02 8.30 -16.67
C GLY A 40 -3.53 7.18 -15.75
N ARG A 41 -2.64 6.47 -15.06
CA ARG A 41 -2.98 5.47 -14.06
C ARG A 41 -2.39 5.84 -12.71
N THR A 42 -3.16 5.65 -11.64
CA THR A 42 -2.64 5.75 -10.28
C THR A 42 -1.91 4.46 -9.94
N LEU A 43 -0.69 4.57 -9.40
CA LEU A 43 0.07 3.49 -8.82
C LEU A 43 0.34 3.78 -7.36
N VAL A 44 0.36 2.72 -6.54
CA VAL A 44 0.64 2.79 -5.11
C VAL A 44 2.01 2.15 -4.87
N ARG A 45 2.93 2.88 -4.27
CA ARG A 45 4.21 2.31 -3.80
C ARG A 45 3.98 1.70 -2.43
N VAL A 46 4.20 0.40 -2.31
CA VAL A 46 4.07 -0.35 -1.05
C VAL A 46 5.41 -1.01 -0.74
N ASP A 47 5.81 -0.94 0.52
CA ASP A 47 6.83 -1.84 1.08
C ASP A 47 6.10 -2.98 1.79
N PHE A 48 6.21 -4.20 1.27
CA PHE A 48 5.57 -5.38 1.82
C PHE A 48 6.41 -5.99 2.96
N ASP A 49 5.73 -6.63 3.90
CA ASP A 49 6.36 -7.21 5.10
C ASP A 49 7.30 -8.38 4.76
N SER A 50 7.15 -8.98 3.58
CA SER A 50 8.07 -9.99 3.03
C SER A 50 9.39 -9.39 2.51
N GLY A 51 9.50 -8.07 2.44
CA GLY A 51 10.71 -7.34 2.08
C GLY A 51 10.69 -6.70 0.69
N GLU A 52 9.73 -7.05 -0.18
CA GLU A 52 9.60 -6.46 -1.51
C GLU A 52 8.99 -5.06 -1.48
N SER A 53 9.55 -4.16 -2.28
CA SER A 53 8.97 -2.83 -2.55
C SER A 53 8.45 -2.76 -3.97
N LEU A 54 7.14 -2.65 -4.17
CA LEU A 54 6.52 -2.70 -5.50
C LEU A 54 5.61 -1.49 -5.76
N MET A 55 5.48 -1.15 -7.05
CA MET A 55 4.38 -0.32 -7.54
C MET A 55 3.22 -1.27 -7.89
N VAL A 56 2.08 -1.10 -7.24
CA VAL A 56 0.87 -1.92 -7.46
C VAL A 56 -0.29 -1.03 -7.87
N LEU A 57 -1.33 -1.62 -8.44
CA LEU A 57 -2.57 -0.90 -8.70
C LEU A 57 -3.34 -0.71 -7.39
N PRO A 58 -4.14 0.36 -7.25
CA PRO A 58 -5.04 0.53 -6.12
C PRO A 58 -5.92 -0.69 -5.87
N ASP A 59 -6.44 -1.32 -6.94
CA ASP A 59 -7.27 -2.53 -6.84
C ASP A 59 -6.52 -3.81 -6.41
N ASP A 60 -5.19 -3.78 -6.35
CA ASP A 60 -4.40 -4.93 -5.87
C ASP A 60 -4.27 -4.96 -4.35
N VAL A 61 -4.60 -3.85 -3.66
CA VAL A 61 -4.47 -3.71 -2.21
C VAL A 61 -5.73 -3.10 -1.61
N ILE A 62 -6.05 -3.49 -0.38
CA ILE A 62 -7.05 -2.82 0.45
C ILE A 62 -6.35 -2.11 1.58
N LEU A 63 -6.83 -0.91 1.93
CA LEU A 63 -6.34 -0.21 3.11
C LEU A 63 -6.78 -0.98 4.35
N ASP A 64 -5.80 -1.33 5.17
CA ASP A 64 -5.99 -1.87 6.51
C ASP A 64 -6.01 -0.66 7.46
N ALA A 65 -7.05 0.15 7.30
CA ALA A 65 -7.29 1.28 8.18
C ALA A 65 -7.91 0.72 9.45
N ASP A 66 -7.07 0.31 10.41
CA ASP A 66 -7.50 0.24 11.79
C ASP A 66 -7.95 1.66 12.21
N PRO A 67 -9.23 1.89 12.56
CA PRO A 67 -9.71 3.23 12.92
C PRO A 67 -9.18 3.74 14.28
N GLU A 68 -8.21 3.07 14.92
CA GLU A 68 -7.93 3.24 16.36
C GLU A 68 -6.61 3.96 16.73
N HIS A 69 -6.19 5.01 16.01
CA HIS A 69 -5.21 5.95 16.60
C HIS A 69 -5.19 7.36 16.01
N ASN A 70 -6.26 8.14 16.25
CA ASN A 70 -6.19 9.60 16.37
C ASN A 70 -7.22 10.11 17.40
N VAL A 71 -7.26 9.49 18.59
CA VAL A 71 -7.78 10.19 19.77
C VAL A 71 -6.58 10.74 20.54
N GLY A 72 -6.08 11.86 20.03
CA GLY A 72 -5.28 12.82 20.78
C GLY A 72 -6.11 14.08 20.96
N ASP A 73 -7.25 13.96 21.64
CA ASP A 73 -7.82 15.09 22.37
C ASP A 73 -6.87 15.38 23.54
N GLY A 74 -6.30 16.58 23.56
CA GLY A 74 -5.30 16.97 24.53
C GLY A 74 -5.25 18.48 24.65
N ALA A 75 -6.29 19.01 25.30
CA ALA A 75 -6.40 20.25 26.09
C ALA A 75 -5.67 21.53 25.62
#